data_AF-A0A6I1JD83-F1
#
_entry.id   AF-A0A6I1JD83-F1
#
_cell.length_a   1.000
_cell.length_b   1.000
_cell.length_c   1.000
_cell.angle_alpha   90.00
_cell.angle_beta   90.00
_cell.angle_gamma   90.00
#
_symmetry.space_group_name_H-M   'P 1'
#
loop_
_entity.id
_entity.type
_entity.pdbx_description
1 polymer ?
#
loop_
_entity_poly.entity_id
_entity_poly.type
_entity_poly.pdbx_seq_one_letter_code
_entity_poly.pdbx_strand_id
1 'polypeptide(L)'
;MPLDVLSAQGLTRDDVVAGRDGPQVRAALASTRDVARLHLAAAERLAESADPAVMAAIAPIATVAARLKGLDRPYNPFGPPPDVSQWRLQWAMWRWTRRFGRAASC
;
A
#
# COMPACT_ATOMS: atom_id res chain seq x y z
N MET A 1 6.74 4.58 -11.34
CA MET A 1 6.94 5.55 -10.24
C MET A 1 6.60 6.93 -10.78
N PRO A 2 5.96 7.81 -9.99
CA PRO A 2 5.74 9.21 -10.36
C PRO A 2 7.09 9.92 -10.60
N LEU A 3 7.17 10.75 -11.65
CA LEU A 3 8.42 11.42 -12.04
C LEU A 3 8.87 12.49 -11.04
N ASP A 4 7.91 13.17 -10.42
CA ASP A 4 8.10 14.15 -9.35
C ASP A 4 8.81 13.54 -8.13
N VAL A 5 8.43 12.32 -7.72
CA VAL A 5 9.08 11.61 -6.61
C VAL A 5 10.53 11.22 -6.96
N LEU A 6 10.80 10.86 -8.22
CA LEU A 6 12.17 10.56 -8.68
C LEU A 6 13.02 11.83 -8.71
N SER A 7 12.51 12.91 -9.31
CA SER A 7 13.21 14.19 -9.41
C SER A 7 13.53 14.79 -8.04
N ALA A 8 12.63 14.64 -7.06
CA ALA A 8 12.87 15.06 -5.68
C ALA A 8 14.07 14.35 -5.01
N GLN A 9 14.47 13.19 -5.52
CA GLN A 9 15.63 12.42 -5.05
C GLN A 9 16.84 12.52 -6.00
N GLY A 10 16.80 13.43 -6.99
CA GLY A 10 17.85 13.61 -7.99
C GLY A 10 17.95 12.47 -9.01
N LEU A 11 16.90 11.65 -9.13
CA LEU A 11 16.85 10.53 -10.08
C LEU A 11 16.18 10.93 -11.38
N THR A 12 16.68 10.37 -12.47
CA THR A 12 16.02 10.40 -13.78
C THR A 12 15.30 9.09 -14.06
N ARG A 13 14.48 9.06 -15.11
CA ARG A 13 13.88 7.81 -15.61
C ARG A 13 14.97 6.82 -16.04
N ASP A 14 16.05 7.29 -16.65
CA ASP A 14 17.11 6.45 -17.19
C ASP A 14 17.90 5.76 -16.08
N ASP A 15 18.05 6.40 -14.91
CA ASP A 15 18.67 5.78 -13.73
C ASP A 15 17.88 4.55 -13.24
N VAL A 16 16.55 4.63 -13.30
CA VAL A 16 15.65 3.54 -12.93
C VAL A 16 15.67 2.44 -13.99
N VAL A 17 15.66 2.81 -15.27
CA VAL A 17 15.72 1.84 -16.39
C VAL A 17 17.04 1.07 -16.40
N ALA A 18 18.14 1.72 -16.04
CA ALA A 18 19.45 1.09 -15.92
C ALA A 18 19.54 0.08 -14.76
N GLY A 19 18.50 -0.05 -13.92
CA GLY A 19 18.44 -1.04 -12.83
C GLY A 19 19.45 -0.79 -11.72
N ARG A 20 19.95 0.45 -11.59
CA ARG A 20 20.95 0.82 -10.58
C ARG A 20 20.26 0.97 -9.23
N ASP A 21 20.32 -0.08 -8.42
CA ASP A 21 19.92 0.00 -7.03
C ASP A 21 20.88 0.94 -6.27
N GLY A 22 20.32 1.82 -5.45
CA GLY A 22 21.08 2.86 -4.77
C GLY A 22 20.25 3.57 -3.70
N PRO A 23 20.91 4.33 -2.80
CA PRO A 23 20.25 5.04 -1.71
C PRO A 23 19.10 5.93 -2.16
N GLN A 24 19.25 6.63 -3.29
CA GLN A 24 18.24 7.51 -3.86
C GLN A 24 17.00 6.74 -4.33
N VAL A 25 17.18 5.57 -4.96
CA VAL A 25 16.05 4.71 -5.40
C VAL A 25 15.29 4.20 -4.20
N ARG A 26 16.01 3.79 -3.14
CA ARG A 26 15.42 3.36 -1.88
C ARG A 26 14.65 4.48 -1.19
N ALA A 27 15.17 5.72 -1.23
CA ALA A 27 14.49 6.90 -0.71
C ALA A 27 13.21 7.23 -1.50
N ALA A 28 13.25 7.19 -2.83
CA ALA A 28 12.06 7.39 -3.67
C ALA A 28 10.96 6.34 -3.40
N LEU A 29 11.35 5.08 -3.22
CA LEU A 29 10.44 3.99 -2.85
C LEU A 29 9.87 4.16 -1.44
N ALA A 30 10.68 4.63 -0.49
CA ALA A 30 10.19 4.98 0.86
C ALA A 30 9.14 6.09 0.79
N SER A 31 9.44 7.20 0.11
CA SER A 31 8.50 8.30 -0.07
C SER A 31 7.18 7.85 -0.72
N THR A 32 7.25 7.00 -1.75
CA THR A 32 6.03 6.47 -2.38
C THR A 32 5.21 5.61 -1.42
N ARG A 33 5.86 4.80 -0.58
CA ARG A 33 5.17 4.01 0.45
C ARG A 33 4.50 4.91 1.48
N ASP A 34 5.10 6.04 1.82
CA ASP A 34 4.52 6.99 2.77
C ASP A 34 3.26 7.65 2.22
N VAL A 35 3.24 8.00 0.93
CA VAL A 35 2.02 8.44 0.24
C VAL A 35 0.94 7.35 0.25
N ALA A 36 1.31 6.09 -0.01
CA ALA A 36 0.37 4.98 0.06
C ALA A 36 -0.20 4.79 1.48
N ARG A 37 0.61 4.95 2.53
CA ARG A 37 0.18 4.92 3.93
C ARG A 37 -0.77 6.08 4.25
N LEU A 38 -0.49 7.27 3.76
CA LEU A 38 -1.35 8.45 3.92
C LEU A 38 -2.76 8.18 3.35
N HIS A 39 -2.84 7.65 2.13
CA HIS A 39 -4.12 7.31 1.51
C HIS A 39 -4.83 6.16 2.21
N LEU A 40 -4.10 5.13 2.67
CA LEU A 40 -4.70 4.06 3.46
C LEU A 40 -5.33 4.59 4.75
N ALA A 41 -4.62 5.43 5.49
CA ALA A 41 -5.16 6.05 6.70
C ALA A 41 -6.38 6.95 6.40
N ALA A 42 -6.39 7.65 5.27
CA ALA A 42 -7.55 8.42 4.84
C ALA A 42 -8.76 7.53 4.52
N ALA A 43 -8.54 6.41 3.84
CA ALA A 43 -9.60 5.45 3.55
C ALA A 43 -10.17 4.80 4.82
N GLU A 44 -9.32 4.48 5.79
CA GLU A 44 -9.74 3.96 7.10
C GLU A 44 -10.63 4.97 7.84
N ARG A 45 -10.26 6.26 7.85
CA ARG A 45 -11.10 7.31 8.44
C ARG A 45 -12.45 7.45 7.74
N LEU A 46 -12.48 7.41 6.41
CA LEU A 46 -13.73 7.49 5.64
C LEU A 46 -14.63 6.27 5.86
N ALA A 47 -14.02 5.08 6.06
CA ALA A 47 -14.76 3.85 6.34
C ALA A 47 -15.50 3.89 7.68
N GLU A 48 -15.05 4.69 8.66
CA GLU A 48 -15.72 4.84 9.96
C GLU A 48 -17.08 5.53 9.87
N SER A 49 -17.28 6.39 8.87
CA SER A 49 -18.54 7.13 8.66
C SER A 49 -19.34 6.66 7.43
N ALA A 50 -18.82 5.68 6.69
CA ALA A 50 -19.46 5.17 5.48
C ALA A 50 -20.56 4.15 5.80
N ASP A 51 -21.49 3.95 4.86
CA ASP A 51 -22.52 2.91 4.98
C ASP A 51 -21.85 1.52 5.11
N PRO A 52 -22.15 0.76 6.19
CA PRO A 52 -21.64 -0.59 6.35
C PRO A 52 -21.90 -1.51 5.15
N ALA A 53 -22.99 -1.29 4.40
CA ALA A 53 -23.34 -2.07 3.22
C ALA A 53 -22.28 -2.00 2.10
N VAL A 54 -21.53 -0.89 2.00
CA VAL A 54 -20.50 -0.73 0.95
C VAL A 54 -19.13 -1.28 1.37
N MET A 55 -18.95 -1.70 2.63
CA MET A 55 -17.64 -2.11 3.16
C MET A 55 -17.08 -3.37 2.51
N ALA A 56 -17.95 -4.28 2.07
CA ALA A 56 -17.52 -5.47 1.33
C ALA A 56 -16.90 -5.11 -0.03
N ALA A 57 -17.46 -4.13 -0.73
CA ALA A 57 -16.98 -3.71 -2.05
C ALA A 57 -15.59 -3.05 -1.98
N ILE A 58 -15.29 -2.35 -0.88
CA ILE A 58 -13.99 -1.68 -0.68
C ILE A 58 -12.98 -2.51 0.13
N ALA A 59 -13.34 -3.73 0.56
CA ALA A 59 -12.46 -4.61 1.32
C ALA A 59 -11.06 -4.87 0.71
N PRO A 60 -10.86 -4.90 -0.63
CA PRO A 60 -9.54 -5.06 -1.22
C PRO A 60 -8.49 -4.03 -0.76
N ILE A 61 -8.90 -2.86 -0.27
CA ILE A 61 -7.97 -1.85 0.26
C ILE A 61 -7.19 -2.35 1.49
N ALA A 62 -7.76 -3.27 2.27
CA ALA A 62 -7.10 -3.87 3.42
C ALA A 62 -5.85 -4.68 3.06
N THR A 63 -5.73 -5.10 1.80
CA THR A 63 -4.55 -5.81 1.31
C THR A 63 -3.32 -4.90 1.16
N VAL A 64 -3.52 -3.58 1.03
CA VAL A 64 -2.46 -2.58 0.89
C VAL A 64 -1.57 -2.57 2.13
N ALA A 65 -2.17 -2.59 3.33
CA ALA A 65 -1.44 -2.65 4.59
C ALA A 65 -0.49 -3.86 4.67
N ALA A 66 -0.98 -5.04 4.27
CA ALA A 66 -0.19 -6.27 4.28
C ALA A 66 0.98 -6.23 3.29
N ARG A 67 0.75 -5.66 2.09
CA ARG A 67 1.78 -5.47 1.07
C ARG A 67 2.84 -4.45 1.48
N LEU A 68 2.43 -3.30 2.02
CA LEU A 68 3.36 -2.28 2.52
C LEU A 68 4.27 -2.82 3.63
N LYS A 69 3.72 -3.62 4.55
CA LYS A 69 4.53 -4.30 5.59
C LYS A 69 5.54 -5.29 5.01
N GLY A 70 5.22 -5.92 3.88
CA GLY A 70 6.17 -6.78 3.14
C GLY A 70 7.35 -6.00 2.58
N LEU A 71 7.08 -4.79 2.06
CA LEU A 71 8.08 -3.90 1.47
C LEU A 71 9.00 -3.23 2.49
N ASP A 72 8.67 -3.26 3.78
CA ASP A 72 9.54 -2.73 4.85
C ASP A 72 10.78 -3.59 5.10
N ARG A 73 10.79 -4.84 4.61
CA ARG A 73 11.97 -5.70 4.64
C ARG A 73 12.91 -5.36 3.48
N PRO A 74 14.22 -5.61 3.60
CA PRO A 74 15.13 -5.50 2.45
C PRO A 74 14.65 -6.39 1.28
N TYR A 75 14.55 -5.81 0.09
CA TYR A 75 14.23 -6.49 -1.16
C TYR A 75 15.01 -5.88 -2.32
N ASN A 76 15.07 -6.59 -3.46
CA ASN A 76 15.57 -6.06 -4.72
C ASN A 76 14.47 -5.22 -5.38
N PRO A 77 14.64 -3.88 -5.55
CA PRO A 77 13.63 -3.02 -6.16
C PRO A 77 13.25 -3.36 -7.60
N PHE A 78 14.18 -3.97 -8.33
CA PHE A 78 14.01 -4.33 -9.74
C PHE A 78 13.63 -5.80 -9.94
N GLY A 79 13.56 -6.57 -8.85
CA GLY A 79 13.07 -7.94 -8.85
C GLY A 79 11.56 -8.01 -8.57
N PRO A 80 10.99 -9.23 -8.52
CA PRO A 80 9.64 -9.44 -8.05
C PRO A 80 9.46 -8.87 -6.64
N PRO A 81 8.34 -8.19 -6.35
CA PRO A 81 8.07 -7.70 -5.00
C PRO A 81 7.93 -8.88 -4.02
N PRO A 82 8.18 -8.66 -2.72
CA PRO A 82 7.94 -9.67 -1.70
C PRO A 82 6.51 -10.21 -1.77
N ASP A 83 6.39 -11.53 -1.90
CA ASP A 83 5.08 -12.16 -1.94
C ASP A 83 4.38 -12.09 -0.58
N VAL A 84 3.06 -11.91 -0.61
CA VAL A 84 2.21 -11.98 0.57
C VAL A 84 1.27 -13.14 0.37
N SER A 85 1.41 -14.16 1.23
CA SER A 85 0.61 -15.38 1.12
C SER A 85 -0.88 -15.07 1.01
N GLN A 86 -1.56 -15.73 0.08
CA GLN A 86 -2.96 -15.45 -0.26
C GLN A 86 -3.89 -15.48 0.95
N TRP A 87 -3.68 -16.42 1.88
CA TRP A 87 -4.48 -16.52 3.12
C TRP A 87 -4.36 -15.27 4.01
N ARG A 88 -3.21 -14.57 4.02
CA ARG A 88 -3.04 -13.32 4.77
C ARG A 88 -3.83 -12.18 4.16
N LEU A 89 -3.94 -12.16 2.83
CA LEU A 89 -4.77 -11.19 2.12
C LEU A 89 -6.26 -11.42 2.41
N GLN A 90 -6.70 -12.68 2.34
CA GLN A 90 -8.07 -13.05 2.72
C GLN A 90 -8.38 -12.67 4.17
N TRP A 91 -7.44 -12.94 5.09
CA TRP A 91 -7.56 -12.56 6.49
C TRP A 91 -7.65 -11.04 6.69
N ALA A 92 -6.88 -10.26 5.93
CA ALA A 92 -6.94 -8.80 5.98
C ALA A 92 -8.31 -8.27 5.53
N MET A 93 -8.85 -8.78 4.42
CA MET A 93 -10.18 -8.41 3.92
C MET A 93 -11.29 -8.81 4.88
N TRP A 94 -11.21 -10.01 5.47
CA TRP A 94 -12.17 -10.46 6.49
C TRP A 94 -12.15 -9.58 7.75
N ARG A 95 -10.97 -9.16 8.21
CA ARG A 95 -10.86 -8.23 9.36
C ARG A 95 -11.48 -6.87 9.04
N TRP A 96 -11.28 -6.37 7.81
CA TRP A 96 -11.87 -5.12 7.34
C TRP A 96 -13.40 -5.16 7.38
N THR A 97 -14.00 -6.17 6.75
CA THR A 97 -15.46 -6.30 6.72
C THR A 97 -16.06 -6.51 8.09
N ARG A 98 -15.37 -7.21 9.00
CA ARG A 98 -15.80 -7.33 10.40
C ARG A 98 -15.71 -6.04 11.19
N ARG A 99 -14.72 -5.19 10.91
CA ARG A 99 -14.51 -3.92 11.61
C ARG A 99 -15.52 -2.88 11.16
N PHE A 100 -15.75 -2.74 9.85
CA PHE A 100 -16.55 -1.64 9.30
C PHE A 100 -17.92 -2.08 8.78
N GLY A 101 -18.10 -3.35 8.40
CA GLY A 101 -19.32 -3.86 7.75
C GLY A 101 -20.41 -4.33 8.72
N ARG A 102 -20.31 -4.04 10.02
CA ARG A 102 -21.40 -4.30 10.95
C ARG A 102 -22.37 -3.12 10.90
N ALA A 103 -23.54 -3.33 10.31
CA ALA A 103 -24.67 -2.44 10.55
C ALA A 103 -24.97 -2.45 12.06
N ALA A 104 -25.10 -1.27 12.66
CA ALA A 104 -25.74 -1.17 13.96
C ALA A 104 -27.15 -1.73 13.79
N SER A 105 -27.45 -2.83 14.46
CA SER A 105 -28.80 -3.37 14.50
C SER A 105 -29.70 -2.31 15.14
N CYS A 106 -30.65 -1.78 14.36
CA CYS A 106 -31.77 -0.98 14.87
C CYS A 106 -32.61 -1.81 15.85
#